data_AF-Q97QZ0-F1
#
_entry.id   AF-Q97QZ0-F1
#
_cell.length_a   1.000
_cell.length_b   1.000
_cell.length_c   1.000
_cell.angle_alpha   90.00
_cell.angle_beta   90.00
_cell.angle_gamma   90.00
#
_symmetry.space_group_name_H-M   'P 1'
#
loop_
_entity.id
_entity.type
_entity.pdbx_description
1 polymer ?
#
loop_
_entity_poly.entity_id
_entity_poly.type
_entity_poly.pdbx_seq_one_letter_code
_entity_poly.pdbx_strand_id
1 'polypeptide(L)'
;MRGFNNKIKSVYQELTNSKEKFGSFHKTLIHLHTPVSYDYKLFSNWTATKYRKITEDELYDIFFENKKIKVDKTIFFSNFDKVVFSSSKEYISFLMLAEAIIKNGIEIVVVTDHNTTKGIKKLQMAVSIIMKNYPIYDIHPHILHGVEISAADKLHIVCIYDYEQESWVNQWLSENIISEKDGSYQHSLTIMKDFNNQKIVNYIAHFNSYDILKKGSHLSGAYKRKIFSKENTRFWSLILTRKNLRNNLIFSIKKLVY
;
A
#
# COMPACT_ATOMS: atom_id res chain seq x y z
N MET A 1 37.88 6.01 30.55
CA MET A 1 37.04 5.31 29.56
C MET A 1 36.11 4.22 30.12
N ARG A 2 36.39 3.56 31.27
CA ARG A 2 35.49 2.51 31.83
C ARG A 2 34.10 3.00 32.29
N GLY A 3 33.99 4.23 32.80
CA GLY A 3 32.71 4.75 33.34
C GLY A 3 31.61 5.02 32.30
N PHE A 4 31.97 5.44 31.09
CA PHE A 4 30.99 5.71 30.02
C PHE A 4 30.29 4.42 29.56
N ASN A 5 31.02 3.31 29.54
CA ASN A 5 30.50 2.01 29.12
C ASN A 5 29.50 1.42 30.13
N ASN A 6 29.75 1.62 31.42
CA ASN A 6 28.83 1.16 32.47
C ASN A 6 27.50 1.90 32.45
N LYS A 7 27.48 3.21 32.15
CA LYS A 7 26.24 4.00 32.06
C LYS A 7 25.40 3.59 30.84
N ILE A 8 26.01 3.36 29.68
CA ILE A 8 25.28 2.83 28.51
C ILE A 8 24.73 1.43 28.80
N LYS A 9 25.50 0.58 29.48
CA LYS A 9 25.05 -0.76 29.85
C LYS A 9 23.89 -0.73 30.85
N SER A 10 23.91 0.16 31.84
CA SER A 10 22.80 0.30 32.80
C SER A 10 21.53 0.78 32.12
N VAL A 11 21.62 1.81 31.26
CA VAL A 11 20.47 2.31 30.48
C VAL A 11 19.93 1.23 29.54
N TYR A 12 20.81 0.47 28.88
CA TYR A 12 20.37 -0.64 28.04
C TYR A 12 19.67 -1.74 28.86
N GLN A 13 20.17 -2.06 30.05
CA GLN A 13 19.56 -3.03 30.96
C GLN A 13 18.22 -2.54 31.49
N GLU A 14 18.09 -1.27 31.85
CA GLU A 14 16.83 -0.65 32.26
C GLU A 14 15.81 -0.70 31.12
N LEU A 15 16.22 -0.37 29.89
CA LEU A 15 15.38 -0.46 28.69
C LEU A 15 15.01 -1.89 28.30
N THR A 16 15.84 -2.88 28.63
CA THR A 16 15.52 -4.30 28.38
C THR A 16 14.67 -4.91 29.48
N ASN A 17 14.87 -4.52 30.73
CA ASN A 17 14.09 -5.00 31.87
C ASN A 17 12.71 -4.32 31.98
N SER A 18 12.57 -3.09 31.47
CA SER A 18 11.27 -2.39 31.37
C SER A 18 10.46 -2.75 30.12
N LYS A 19 11.00 -3.58 29.22
CA LYS A 19 10.29 -4.07 28.03
C LYS A 19 9.29 -5.18 28.41
N GLU A 20 8.30 -4.84 29.22
CA GLU A 20 7.01 -5.49 29.08
C GLU A 20 6.48 -5.11 27.68
N LYS A 21 6.44 -6.08 26.76
CA LYS A 21 5.96 -5.84 25.40
C LYS A 21 4.46 -5.52 25.45
N PHE A 22 4.10 -4.24 25.56
CA PHE A 22 2.70 -3.78 25.44
C PHE A 22 2.17 -3.81 24.00
N GLY A 23 2.88 -4.44 23.05
CA GLY A 23 2.48 -4.44 21.65
C GLY A 23 2.84 -5.73 20.93
N SER A 24 1.90 -6.21 20.11
CA SER A 24 2.12 -7.29 19.15
C SER A 24 2.69 -6.71 17.86
N PHE A 25 3.65 -7.42 17.27
CA PHE A 25 4.11 -7.08 15.92
C PHE A 25 3.17 -7.72 14.92
N HIS A 26 2.51 -6.89 14.12
CA HIS A 26 1.69 -7.35 13.01
C HIS A 26 2.49 -7.26 11.71
N LYS A 27 2.42 -8.29 10.88
CA LYS A 27 3.08 -8.25 9.56
C LYS A 27 2.28 -7.33 8.64
N THR A 28 2.81 -6.16 8.33
CA THR A 28 2.10 -5.11 7.59
C THR A 28 2.65 -4.88 6.18
N LEU A 29 1.75 -4.73 5.21
CA LEU A 29 2.02 -4.21 3.87
C LEU A 29 1.43 -2.79 3.74
N ILE A 30 2.27 -1.78 3.94
CA ILE A 30 1.87 -0.36 4.03
C ILE A 30 1.63 0.34 2.69
N HIS A 31 1.89 -0.33 1.57
CA HIS A 31 1.82 0.26 0.24
C HIS A 31 1.51 -0.88 -0.73
N LEU A 32 0.26 -0.99 -1.15
CA LEU A 32 -0.22 -2.01 -2.08
C LEU A 32 -1.09 -1.37 -3.17
N HIS A 33 -0.69 -1.56 -4.42
CA HIS A 33 -1.57 -1.34 -5.56
C HIS A 33 -2.35 -2.62 -5.84
N THR A 34 -3.58 -2.44 -6.28
CA THR A 34 -4.53 -3.47 -6.65
C THR A 34 -4.76 -3.45 -8.16
N PRO A 35 -5.51 -4.42 -8.73
CA PRO A 35 -5.90 -4.40 -10.14
C PRO A 35 -6.55 -3.12 -10.66
N VAL A 36 -7.02 -2.23 -9.77
CA VAL A 36 -7.56 -0.92 -10.12
C VAL A 36 -6.47 0.05 -10.59
N SER A 37 -5.25 -0.05 -10.06
CA SER A 37 -4.16 0.86 -10.44
C SER A 37 -3.68 0.59 -11.87
N TYR A 38 -3.46 1.64 -12.67
CA TYR A 38 -3.08 1.51 -14.08
C TYR A 38 -1.71 0.84 -14.30
N ASP A 39 -0.85 0.88 -13.28
CA ASP A 39 0.49 0.30 -13.28
C ASP A 39 0.53 -1.13 -12.70
N TYR A 40 -0.63 -1.67 -12.31
CA TYR A 40 -0.72 -2.95 -11.63
C TYR A 40 -0.12 -4.09 -12.45
N LYS A 41 0.60 -4.94 -11.72
CA LYS A 41 1.08 -6.24 -12.20
C LYS A 41 0.76 -7.28 -11.13
N LEU A 42 0.24 -8.42 -11.57
CA LEU A 42 -0.14 -9.50 -10.68
C LEU A 42 1.08 -10.23 -10.11
N PHE A 43 2.11 -10.43 -10.92
CA PHE A 43 3.37 -11.05 -10.52
C PHE A 43 4.54 -10.08 -10.63
N SER A 44 5.52 -10.20 -9.72
CA SER A 44 6.68 -9.32 -9.64
C SER A 44 7.50 -9.26 -10.94
N ASN A 45 7.59 -10.40 -11.65
CA ASN A 45 8.28 -10.57 -12.93
C ASN A 45 7.44 -10.18 -14.16
N TRP A 46 6.18 -9.77 -13.98
CA TRP A 46 5.35 -9.28 -15.07
C TRP A 46 5.51 -7.78 -15.26
N THR A 47 5.19 -7.32 -16.48
CA THR A 47 4.93 -5.91 -16.75
C THR A 47 3.43 -5.64 -16.64
N ALA A 48 3.03 -4.39 -16.42
CA ALA A 48 1.63 -3.98 -16.50
C ALA A 48 1.00 -4.34 -17.86
N THR A 49 1.79 -4.30 -18.94
CA THR A 49 1.35 -4.76 -20.27
C THR A 49 1.08 -6.26 -20.33
N LYS A 50 1.91 -7.11 -19.69
CA LYS A 50 1.62 -8.56 -19.61
C LYS A 50 0.35 -8.82 -18.82
N TYR A 51 0.14 -8.14 -17.70
CA TYR A 51 -1.11 -8.22 -16.95
C TYR A 51 -2.31 -7.78 -17.80
N ARG A 52 -2.22 -6.68 -18.55
CA ARG A 52 -3.33 -6.25 -19.43
C ARG A 52 -3.66 -7.26 -20.53
N LYS A 53 -2.66 -7.97 -21.07
CA LYS A 53 -2.83 -8.95 -22.17
C LYS A 53 -3.31 -10.33 -21.71
N ILE A 54 -3.09 -10.73 -20.46
CA ILE A 54 -3.53 -12.05 -20.00
C ILE A 54 -5.06 -12.13 -19.98
N THR A 55 -5.58 -13.29 -20.34
CA THR A 55 -7.01 -13.59 -20.33
C THR A 55 -7.48 -14.03 -18.93
N GLU A 56 -8.79 -13.98 -18.69
CA GLU A 56 -9.38 -14.54 -17.46
C GLU A 56 -9.22 -16.06 -17.38
N ASP A 57 -9.22 -16.76 -18.52
CA ASP A 57 -8.98 -18.20 -18.61
C ASP A 57 -7.57 -18.58 -18.13
N GLU A 58 -6.53 -17.89 -18.63
CA GLU A 58 -5.16 -18.12 -18.16
C GLU A 58 -5.01 -17.81 -16.67
N LEU A 59 -5.70 -16.79 -16.14
CA LEU A 59 -5.69 -16.49 -14.70
C LEU A 59 -6.41 -17.56 -13.89
N TYR A 60 -7.50 -18.13 -14.43
CA TYR A 60 -8.24 -19.23 -13.81
C TYR A 60 -7.33 -20.45 -13.66
N ASP A 61 -6.60 -20.80 -14.72
CA ASP A 61 -5.66 -21.91 -14.68
C ASP A 61 -4.56 -21.68 -13.63
N ILE A 62 -3.98 -20.47 -13.56
CA ILE A 62 -2.97 -20.13 -12.54
C ILE A 62 -3.54 -20.20 -11.12
N PHE A 63 -4.75 -19.68 -10.89
CA PHE A 63 -5.36 -19.65 -9.55
C PHE A 63 -5.68 -21.06 -9.03
N PHE A 64 -6.08 -21.98 -9.91
CA PHE A 64 -6.46 -23.35 -9.55
C PHE A 64 -5.35 -24.39 -9.77
N GLU A 65 -4.19 -24.02 -10.33
CA GLU A 65 -3.08 -24.93 -10.65
C GLU A 65 -2.70 -25.84 -9.47
N ASN A 66 -2.64 -25.27 -8.26
CA ASN A 66 -2.20 -25.97 -7.05
C ASN A 66 -3.35 -26.24 -6.06
N LYS A 67 -4.61 -26.12 -6.51
CA LYS A 67 -5.79 -26.33 -5.65
C LYS A 67 -6.37 -27.72 -5.85
N LYS A 68 -6.62 -28.44 -4.75
CA LYS A 68 -7.23 -29.78 -4.77
C LYS A 68 -8.64 -29.79 -5.35
N ILE A 69 -9.39 -28.72 -5.12
CA ILE A 69 -10.77 -28.56 -5.59
C ILE A 69 -10.77 -27.49 -6.67
N LYS A 70 -11.15 -27.89 -7.89
CA LYS A 70 -11.45 -26.97 -8.99
C LYS A 70 -12.95 -26.78 -9.07
N VAL A 71 -13.38 -25.53 -9.07
CA VAL A 71 -14.78 -25.16 -9.31
C VAL A 71 -14.97 -25.01 -10.81
N ASP A 72 -16.04 -25.55 -11.40
CA ASP A 72 -16.31 -25.37 -12.83
C ASP A 72 -16.14 -23.89 -13.24
N LYS A 73 -15.44 -23.66 -14.35
CA LYS A 73 -15.03 -22.31 -14.78
C LYS A 73 -16.23 -21.41 -15.07
N THR A 74 -17.25 -21.95 -15.74
CA THR A 74 -18.47 -21.21 -16.05
C THR A 74 -19.19 -20.82 -14.77
N ILE A 75 -19.31 -21.76 -13.82
CA ILE A 75 -19.91 -21.48 -12.51
C ILE A 75 -19.10 -20.42 -11.76
N PHE A 76 -17.77 -20.55 -11.73
CA PHE A 76 -16.86 -19.64 -11.03
C PHE A 76 -17.01 -18.19 -11.52
N PHE A 77 -17.04 -17.97 -12.84
CA PHE A 77 -17.19 -16.62 -13.41
C PHE A 77 -18.64 -16.13 -13.49
N SER A 78 -19.65 -17.00 -13.39
CA SER A 78 -21.05 -16.57 -13.34
C SER A 78 -21.46 -15.96 -12.00
N ASN A 79 -20.78 -16.32 -10.91
CA ASN A 79 -21.21 -16.06 -9.54
C ASN A 79 -20.52 -14.87 -8.84
N PHE A 80 -19.68 -14.10 -9.53
CA PHE A 80 -19.04 -12.95 -8.88
C PHE A 80 -19.97 -11.73 -8.84
N ASP A 81 -19.78 -10.89 -7.82
CA ASP A 81 -20.53 -9.64 -7.66
C ASP A 81 -20.09 -8.61 -8.71
N LYS A 82 -20.93 -8.39 -9.73
CA LYS A 82 -20.70 -7.43 -10.82
C LYS A 82 -20.82 -5.96 -10.39
N VAL A 83 -21.37 -5.69 -9.20
CA VAL A 83 -21.39 -4.33 -8.61
C VAL A 83 -20.02 -4.01 -8.01
N VAL A 84 -19.35 -5.00 -7.43
CA VAL A 84 -18.03 -4.83 -6.80
C VAL A 84 -16.90 -4.98 -7.81
N PHE A 85 -16.94 -6.01 -8.66
CA PHE A 85 -15.90 -6.29 -9.65
C PHE A 85 -16.40 -5.98 -11.06
N SER A 86 -15.59 -5.25 -11.84
CA SER A 86 -15.91 -4.81 -13.19
C SER A 86 -15.83 -5.91 -14.25
N SER A 87 -15.11 -7.00 -13.96
CA SER A 87 -14.91 -8.12 -14.88
C SER A 87 -14.49 -9.39 -14.14
N SER A 88 -14.68 -10.54 -14.79
CA SER A 88 -14.16 -11.84 -14.35
C SER A 88 -12.65 -11.80 -14.08
N LYS A 89 -11.90 -11.14 -14.96
CA LYS A 89 -10.46 -10.90 -14.83
C LYS A 89 -10.11 -10.11 -13.57
N GLU A 90 -10.83 -9.02 -13.30
CA GLU A 90 -10.60 -8.23 -12.10
C GLU A 90 -10.92 -9.06 -10.85
N TYR A 91 -12.08 -9.75 -10.84
CA TYR A 91 -12.50 -10.61 -9.75
C TYR A 91 -11.42 -11.63 -9.36
N ILE A 92 -10.95 -12.43 -10.32
CA ILE A 92 -9.94 -13.45 -10.03
C ILE A 92 -8.58 -12.84 -9.63
N SER A 93 -8.21 -11.69 -10.19
CA SER A 93 -6.98 -10.99 -9.80
C SER A 93 -7.03 -10.52 -8.34
N PHE A 94 -8.18 -10.01 -7.89
CA PHE A 94 -8.38 -9.66 -6.48
C PHE A 94 -8.39 -10.89 -5.56
N LEU A 95 -8.97 -12.02 -5.99
CA LEU A 95 -8.89 -13.27 -5.22
C LEU A 95 -7.45 -13.78 -5.08
N MET A 96 -6.68 -13.73 -6.16
CA MET A 96 -5.26 -14.10 -6.16
C MET A 96 -4.45 -13.19 -5.21
N LEU A 97 -4.72 -11.88 -5.25
CA LEU A 97 -4.09 -10.92 -4.35
C LEU A 97 -4.45 -11.18 -2.88
N ALA A 98 -5.72 -11.39 -2.58
CA ALA A 98 -6.20 -11.73 -1.23
C ALA A 98 -5.59 -13.05 -0.73
N GLU A 99 -5.56 -14.08 -1.55
CA GLU A 99 -4.93 -15.37 -1.19
C GLU A 99 -3.43 -15.21 -0.96
N ALA A 100 -2.74 -14.38 -1.75
CA ALA A 100 -1.33 -14.08 -1.54
C ALA A 100 -1.09 -13.35 -0.21
N ILE A 101 -1.91 -12.36 0.15
CA ILE A 101 -1.85 -11.65 1.43
C ILE A 101 -1.97 -12.64 2.59
N ILE A 102 -2.99 -13.49 2.54
CA ILE A 102 -3.30 -14.45 3.59
C ILE A 102 -2.21 -15.53 3.71
N LYS A 103 -1.79 -16.14 2.60
CA LYS A 103 -0.71 -17.16 2.60
C LYS A 103 0.63 -16.61 3.10
N ASN A 104 0.86 -15.31 2.92
CA ASN A 104 2.07 -14.67 3.43
C ASN A 104 1.93 -14.22 4.89
N GLY A 105 0.80 -14.47 5.57
CA GLY A 105 0.61 -14.07 6.96
C GLY A 105 0.57 -12.55 7.14
N ILE A 106 0.16 -11.79 6.13
CA ILE A 106 0.08 -10.31 6.21
C ILE A 106 -1.22 -9.96 6.93
N GLU A 107 -1.11 -9.32 8.08
CA GLU A 107 -2.22 -9.01 8.99
C GLU A 107 -2.81 -7.62 8.77
N ILE A 108 -2.03 -6.69 8.23
CA ILE A 108 -2.48 -5.31 7.94
C ILE A 108 -2.03 -4.94 6.53
N VAL A 109 -2.94 -4.41 5.73
CA VAL A 109 -2.67 -3.97 4.36
C VAL A 109 -3.23 -2.57 4.17
N VAL A 110 -2.44 -1.66 3.63
CA VAL A 110 -2.92 -0.34 3.20
C VAL A 110 -3.03 -0.38 1.68
N VAL A 111 -4.26 -0.24 1.17
CA VAL A 111 -4.49 -0.11 -0.27
C VAL A 111 -4.22 1.33 -0.67
N THR A 112 -3.35 1.53 -1.66
CA THR A 112 -2.85 2.84 -2.08
C THR A 112 -2.82 2.90 -3.60
N ASP A 113 -3.95 2.60 -4.26
CA ASP A 113 -4.04 2.72 -5.71
C ASP A 113 -3.79 4.17 -6.16
N HIS A 114 -3.27 4.32 -7.38
CA HIS A 114 -3.02 5.64 -7.94
C HIS A 114 -4.31 6.45 -8.11
N ASN A 115 -4.39 7.54 -7.36
CA ASN A 115 -5.41 8.59 -7.47
C ASN A 115 -6.86 8.09 -7.32
N THR A 116 -7.07 6.94 -6.68
CA THR A 116 -8.38 6.31 -6.53
C THR A 116 -8.42 5.43 -5.29
N THR A 117 -9.61 5.26 -4.72
CA THR A 117 -9.87 4.47 -3.51
C THR A 117 -10.63 3.19 -3.83
N LYS A 118 -10.98 2.96 -5.10
CA LYS A 118 -11.88 1.89 -5.55
C LYS A 118 -11.39 0.47 -5.22
N GLY A 119 -10.08 0.26 -5.11
CA GLY A 119 -9.53 -1.06 -4.79
C GLY A 119 -9.75 -1.50 -3.34
N ILE A 120 -10.04 -0.59 -2.41
CA ILE A 120 -10.22 -0.88 -0.98
C ILE A 120 -11.36 -1.89 -0.78
N LYS A 121 -12.57 -1.53 -1.23
CA LYS A 121 -13.78 -2.36 -1.07
C LYS A 121 -13.67 -3.68 -1.84
N LYS A 122 -13.03 -3.65 -3.01
CA LYS A 122 -12.78 -4.86 -3.82
C LYS A 122 -11.86 -5.85 -3.11
N LEU A 123 -10.79 -5.35 -2.46
CA LEU A 123 -9.88 -6.20 -1.69
C LEU A 123 -10.52 -6.71 -0.41
N GLN A 124 -11.28 -5.87 0.31
CA GLN A 124 -12.06 -6.29 1.49
C GLN A 124 -13.02 -7.44 1.15
N MET A 125 -13.74 -7.32 0.02
CA MET A 125 -14.64 -8.37 -0.48
C MET A 125 -13.85 -9.64 -0.84
N ALA A 126 -12.74 -9.51 -1.57
CA ALA A 126 -11.93 -10.66 -1.96
C ALA A 126 -11.32 -11.42 -0.77
N VAL A 127 -10.82 -10.70 0.24
CA VAL A 127 -10.35 -11.30 1.51
C VAL A 127 -11.48 -12.06 2.19
N SER A 128 -12.68 -11.47 2.28
CA SER A 128 -13.85 -12.11 2.86
C SER A 128 -14.24 -13.40 2.12
N ILE A 129 -14.18 -13.40 0.79
CA ILE A 129 -14.45 -14.59 -0.04
C ILE A 129 -13.41 -15.68 0.19
N ILE A 130 -12.12 -15.35 0.18
CA ILE A 130 -11.05 -16.33 0.42
C ILE A 130 -11.17 -16.94 1.82
N MET A 131 -11.40 -16.14 2.84
CA MET A 131 -11.54 -16.63 4.21
C MET A 131 -12.76 -17.53 4.40
N LYS A 132 -13.90 -17.20 3.77
CA LYS A 132 -15.10 -18.04 3.80
C LYS A 132 -14.90 -19.39 3.10
N ASN A 133 -14.19 -19.39 1.98
CA ASN A 133 -13.99 -20.60 1.16
C ASN A 133 -12.83 -21.47 1.66
N TYR A 134 -11.88 -20.89 2.40
CA TYR A 134 -10.69 -21.57 2.91
C TYR A 134 -10.52 -21.26 4.41
N PRO A 135 -11.38 -21.82 5.29
CA PRO A 135 -11.37 -21.54 6.73
C PRO A 135 -10.12 -22.09 7.47
N ILE A 136 -9.18 -22.69 6.73
CA ILE A 136 -7.89 -23.16 7.25
C ILE A 136 -6.92 -22.02 7.59
N TYR A 137 -7.25 -20.78 7.23
CA TYR A 137 -6.41 -19.61 7.48
C TYR A 137 -6.77 -18.95 8.81
N ASP A 138 -5.81 -18.86 9.72
CA ASP A 138 -6.00 -18.31 11.07
C ASP A 138 -5.83 -16.78 11.16
N ILE A 139 -5.65 -16.09 10.03
CA ILE A 139 -5.47 -14.63 10.00
C ILE A 139 -6.63 -13.94 9.29
N HIS A 140 -7.03 -12.78 9.80
CA HIS A 140 -7.98 -11.87 9.15
C HIS A 140 -7.26 -10.56 8.79
N PRO A 141 -6.74 -10.41 7.56
CA PRO A 141 -6.06 -9.19 7.18
C PRO A 141 -6.96 -7.96 7.30
N HIS A 142 -6.52 -6.97 8.06
CA HIS A 142 -7.17 -5.67 8.15
C HIS A 142 -6.78 -4.81 6.95
N ILE A 143 -7.74 -4.49 6.10
CA ILE A 143 -7.54 -3.62 4.93
C ILE A 143 -7.83 -2.17 5.33
N LEU A 144 -6.77 -1.39 5.50
CA LEU A 144 -6.82 0.04 5.79
C LEU A 144 -7.03 0.86 4.52
N HIS A 145 -7.68 2.01 4.72
CA HIS A 145 -8.05 2.90 3.64
C HIS A 145 -6.90 3.82 3.28
N GLY A 146 -6.56 3.88 2.00
CA GLY A 146 -5.53 4.79 1.52
C GLY A 146 -5.68 5.14 0.05
N VAL A 147 -4.83 6.05 -0.40
CA VAL A 147 -4.70 6.47 -1.79
C VAL A 147 -3.27 6.96 -2.02
N GLU A 148 -2.69 6.66 -3.17
CA GLU A 148 -1.43 7.27 -3.61
C GLU A 148 -1.73 8.36 -4.64
N ILE A 149 -1.52 9.61 -4.24
CA ILE A 149 -1.78 10.77 -5.10
C ILE A 149 -0.51 11.15 -5.84
N SER A 150 -0.57 11.15 -7.16
CA SER A 150 0.49 11.68 -8.01
C SER A 150 0.38 13.20 -8.09
N ALA A 151 1.41 13.91 -7.63
CA ALA A 151 1.46 15.36 -7.58
C ALA A 151 2.18 15.96 -8.81
N ALA A 152 1.91 17.23 -9.11
CA ALA A 152 2.48 17.95 -10.26
C ALA A 152 4.01 18.10 -10.20
N ASP A 153 4.60 18.02 -9.01
CA ASP A 153 6.05 18.02 -8.81
C ASP A 153 6.67 16.61 -8.94
N LYS A 154 5.91 15.69 -9.54
CA LYS A 154 6.25 14.28 -9.79
C LYS A 154 6.41 13.44 -8.54
N LEU A 155 6.11 13.97 -7.36
CA LEU A 155 6.11 13.19 -6.12
C LEU A 155 4.81 12.43 -5.97
N HIS A 156 4.86 11.29 -5.29
CA HIS A 156 3.68 10.54 -4.92
C HIS A 156 3.46 10.61 -3.42
N ILE A 157 2.24 10.94 -3.02
CA ILE A 157 1.85 11.13 -1.63
C ILE A 157 0.86 10.04 -1.26
N VAL A 158 1.26 9.15 -0.37
CA VAL A 158 0.34 8.17 0.21
C VAL A 158 -0.37 8.83 1.37
N CYS A 159 -1.69 8.78 1.34
CA CYS A 159 -2.57 9.21 2.42
C CYS A 159 -3.30 7.99 2.99
N ILE A 160 -3.31 7.84 4.32
CA ILE A 160 -3.96 6.75 5.06
C ILE A 160 -4.95 7.35 6.03
N TYR A 161 -6.21 6.98 5.91
CA TYR A 161 -7.35 7.60 6.59
C TYR A 161 -8.27 6.56 7.22
N ASP A 162 -9.07 7.00 8.19
CA ASP A 162 -10.09 6.16 8.81
C ASP A 162 -11.40 6.19 7.99
N TYR A 163 -12.27 5.21 8.19
CA TYR A 163 -13.52 5.07 7.43
C TYR A 163 -14.39 6.35 7.47
N GLU A 164 -14.42 7.04 8.61
CA GLU A 164 -15.18 8.26 8.84
C GLU A 164 -14.74 9.42 7.93
N GLN A 165 -13.50 9.37 7.41
CA GLN A 165 -12.92 10.38 6.52
C GLN A 165 -13.11 10.03 5.03
N GLU A 166 -13.66 8.87 4.69
CA GLU A 166 -13.80 8.39 3.30
C GLU A 166 -14.58 9.36 2.40
N SER A 167 -15.64 9.97 2.93
CA SER A 167 -16.46 10.94 2.19
C SER A 167 -15.63 12.16 1.75
N TRP A 168 -14.87 12.74 2.69
CA TRP A 168 -14.00 13.89 2.41
C TRP A 168 -12.89 13.53 1.42
N VAL A 169 -12.25 12.37 1.59
CA VAL A 169 -11.18 11.92 0.67
C VAL A 169 -11.73 11.74 -0.74
N ASN A 170 -12.89 11.10 -0.89
CA ASN A 170 -13.50 10.90 -2.20
C ASN A 170 -13.92 12.22 -2.85
N GLN A 171 -14.43 13.18 -2.07
CA GLN A 171 -14.72 14.53 -2.56
C GLN A 171 -13.44 15.24 -3.00
N TRP A 172 -12.40 15.25 -2.16
CA TRP A 172 -11.12 15.88 -2.50
C TRP A 172 -10.54 15.28 -3.78
N LEU A 173 -10.58 13.96 -3.94
CA LEU A 173 -10.12 13.30 -5.16
C LEU A 173 -10.94 13.73 -6.38
N SER A 174 -12.26 13.81 -6.26
CA SER A 174 -13.12 14.24 -7.37
C SER A 174 -12.87 15.69 -7.83
N GLU A 175 -12.42 16.56 -6.92
CA GLU A 175 -12.16 17.97 -7.20
C GLU A 175 -10.72 18.23 -7.67
N ASN A 176 -9.77 17.37 -7.30
CA ASN A 176 -8.33 17.66 -7.45
C ASN A 176 -7.56 16.68 -8.34
N ILE A 177 -8.17 15.58 -8.78
CA ILE A 177 -7.57 14.60 -9.68
C ILE A 177 -8.10 14.81 -11.10
N ILE A 178 -7.19 14.98 -12.05
CA ILE A 178 -7.51 15.09 -13.48
C ILE A 178 -7.91 13.71 -14.04
N SER A 179 -7.13 12.68 -13.73
CA SER A 179 -7.40 11.30 -14.10
C SER A 179 -6.62 10.34 -13.20
N GLU A 180 -6.99 9.06 -13.19
CA GLU A 180 -6.26 8.03 -12.44
C GLU A 180 -4.78 7.92 -12.86
N LYS A 181 -4.46 8.31 -14.10
CA LYS A 181 -3.10 8.26 -14.65
C LYS A 181 -2.32 9.56 -14.48
N ASP A 182 -2.96 10.71 -14.63
CA ASP A 182 -2.28 12.01 -14.62
C ASP A 182 -2.18 12.60 -13.21
N GLY A 183 -3.06 12.17 -12.30
CA GLY A 183 -3.07 12.61 -10.91
C GLY A 183 -3.55 14.04 -10.72
N SER A 184 -2.94 14.73 -9.75
CA SER A 184 -3.30 16.09 -9.39
C SER A 184 -2.41 17.13 -10.06
N TYR A 185 -3.01 18.26 -10.44
CA TYR A 185 -2.29 19.46 -10.84
C TYR A 185 -1.62 20.18 -9.66
N GLN A 186 -1.93 19.78 -8.42
CA GLN A 186 -1.34 20.38 -7.23
C GLN A 186 0.05 19.83 -6.92
N HIS A 187 0.88 20.66 -6.31
CA HIS A 187 2.17 20.23 -5.77
C HIS A 187 2.00 19.46 -4.46
N SER A 188 2.91 18.53 -4.17
CA SER A 188 2.85 17.66 -2.99
C SER A 188 2.68 18.43 -1.67
N LEU A 189 3.30 19.60 -1.50
CA LEU A 189 3.15 20.40 -0.30
C LEU A 189 1.71 20.87 -0.07
N THR A 190 0.98 21.22 -1.13
CA THR A 190 -0.43 21.63 -1.02
C THR A 190 -1.29 20.44 -0.64
N ILE A 191 -1.10 19.31 -1.32
CA ILE A 191 -1.81 18.05 -1.04
C ILE A 191 -1.57 17.62 0.41
N MET A 192 -0.32 17.58 0.86
CA MET A 192 0.02 17.20 2.24
C MET A 192 -0.63 18.14 3.27
N LYS A 193 -0.73 19.45 2.99
CA LYS A 193 -1.40 20.40 3.87
C LYS A 193 -2.89 20.13 3.98
N ASP A 194 -3.57 19.90 2.86
CA ASP A 194 -5.01 19.61 2.85
C ASP A 194 -5.32 18.37 3.70
N PHE A 195 -4.55 17.30 3.53
CA PHE A 195 -4.71 16.07 4.29
C PHE A 195 -4.30 16.23 5.77
N ASN A 196 -3.24 16.99 6.07
CA ASN A 196 -2.84 17.31 7.45
C ASN A 196 -3.94 18.11 8.19
N ASN A 197 -4.65 19.01 7.50
CA ASN A 197 -5.75 19.78 8.07
C ASN A 197 -6.92 18.87 8.48
N GLN A 198 -7.12 17.75 7.79
CA GLN A 198 -8.08 16.71 8.16
C GLN A 198 -7.52 15.68 9.16
N LYS A 199 -6.30 15.88 9.65
CA LYS A 199 -5.57 14.93 10.52
C LYS A 199 -5.35 13.56 9.87
N ILE A 200 -5.32 13.48 8.54
CA ILE A 200 -5.04 12.26 7.79
C ILE A 200 -3.53 12.03 7.73
N VAL A 201 -3.10 10.80 8.03
CA VAL A 201 -1.69 10.42 7.98
C VAL A 201 -1.24 10.42 6.52
N ASN A 202 -0.12 11.06 6.23
CA ASN A 202 0.46 11.05 4.89
C ASN A 202 1.99 10.99 4.91
N TYR A 203 2.55 10.49 3.81
CA TYR A 203 3.99 10.42 3.57
C TYR A 203 4.30 10.46 2.08
N ILE A 204 5.54 10.85 1.73
CA ILE A 204 6.01 10.78 0.35
C ILE A 204 6.52 9.37 0.06
N ALA A 205 5.94 8.74 -0.96
CA ALA A 205 6.31 7.42 -1.40
C ALA A 205 7.64 7.42 -2.16
N HIS A 206 8.31 6.27 -2.16
CA HIS A 206 9.46 6.01 -3.01
C HIS A 206 10.59 7.05 -2.87
N PHE A 207 10.80 7.57 -1.66
CA PHE A 207 11.63 8.74 -1.43
C PHE A 207 13.07 8.59 -1.97
N ASN A 208 13.62 7.38 -1.86
CA ASN A 208 14.97 7.07 -2.30
C ASN A 208 15.15 6.89 -3.81
N SER A 209 14.08 6.61 -4.56
CA SER A 209 14.19 6.46 -6.02
C SER A 209 14.01 7.78 -6.76
N TYR A 210 13.42 8.80 -6.12
CA TYR A 210 13.26 10.10 -6.73
C TYR A 210 14.56 10.91 -6.74
N ASP A 211 14.78 11.64 -7.85
CA ASP A 211 15.88 12.58 -8.03
C ASP A 211 15.82 13.80 -7.09
N ILE A 212 14.89 13.84 -6.12
CA ILE A 212 14.82 14.89 -5.08
C ILE A 212 16.17 15.07 -4.38
N LEU A 213 16.89 13.98 -4.16
CA LEU A 213 18.20 13.99 -3.50
C LEU A 213 19.38 14.20 -4.46
N LYS A 214 19.18 14.08 -5.78
CA LYS A 214 20.27 14.27 -6.75
C LYS A 214 20.55 15.76 -6.99
N LYS A 215 21.83 16.10 -7.19
CA LYS A 215 22.24 17.44 -7.67
C LYS A 215 21.56 17.69 -9.02
N GLY A 216 20.86 18.82 -9.17
CA GLY A 216 20.07 19.13 -10.37
C GLY A 216 18.59 18.75 -10.31
N SER A 217 18.07 18.33 -9.14
CA SER A 217 16.63 18.10 -8.96
C SER A 217 15.80 19.30 -9.41
N HIS A 218 14.64 19.07 -10.02
CA HIS A 218 13.68 20.11 -10.41
C HIS A 218 13.08 20.91 -9.23
N LEU A 219 13.25 20.44 -7.99
CA LEU A 219 12.74 21.12 -6.79
C LEU A 219 13.72 22.19 -6.25
N SER A 220 13.21 23.39 -6.03
CA SER A 220 13.98 24.47 -5.42
C SER A 220 14.39 24.15 -3.98
N GLY A 221 15.52 24.71 -3.52
CA GLY A 221 16.01 24.47 -2.16
C GLY A 221 15.04 24.92 -1.06
N ALA A 222 14.29 26.00 -1.29
CA ALA A 222 13.24 26.47 -0.38
C ALA A 222 12.07 25.49 -0.31
N TYR A 223 11.62 24.97 -1.46
CA TYR A 223 10.55 23.98 -1.52
C TYR A 223 10.92 22.70 -0.75
N LYS A 224 12.15 22.19 -0.96
CA LYS A 224 12.69 21.08 -0.18
C LYS A 224 12.62 21.35 1.32
N ARG A 225 13.14 22.49 1.80
CA ARG A 225 13.09 22.80 3.25
C ARG A 225 11.68 22.81 3.82
N LYS A 226 10.69 23.32 3.07
CA LYS A 226 9.31 23.40 3.55
C LYS A 226 8.64 22.02 3.53
N ILE A 227 8.84 21.22 2.49
CA ILE A 227 8.28 19.86 2.45
C ILE A 227 8.89 19.00 3.55
N PHE A 228 10.21 19.03 3.74
CA PHE A 228 10.92 18.28 4.80
C PHE A 228 10.81 18.88 6.20
N SER A 229 9.87 19.79 6.44
CA SER A 229 9.69 20.36 7.79
C SER A 229 8.82 19.44 8.65
N LYS A 230 9.03 19.46 9.97
CA LYS A 230 8.22 18.71 10.97
C LYS A 230 6.71 18.92 10.83
N GLU A 231 6.32 20.11 10.36
CA GLU A 231 4.93 20.51 10.14
C GLU A 231 4.29 19.69 9.03
N ASN A 232 5.01 19.49 7.92
CA ASN A 232 4.46 18.89 6.71
C ASN A 232 4.75 17.40 6.62
N THR A 233 5.97 16.97 6.92
CA THR A 233 6.33 15.55 6.83
C THR A 233 6.80 14.96 8.14
N ARG A 234 6.03 13.98 8.62
CA ARG A 234 6.36 13.17 9.81
C ARG A 234 6.98 11.83 9.44
N PHE A 235 6.66 11.31 8.24
CA PHE A 235 6.99 9.97 7.78
C PHE A 235 7.45 9.98 6.32
N TRP A 236 8.36 9.06 5.96
CA TRP A 236 8.78 8.80 4.58
C TRP A 236 8.85 7.29 4.35
N SER A 237 8.50 6.82 3.15
CA SER A 237 8.70 5.41 2.77
C SER A 237 9.93 5.21 1.88
N LEU A 238 10.66 4.13 2.13
CA LEU A 238 11.81 3.70 1.34
C LEU A 238 11.50 2.37 0.66
N ILE A 239 11.89 2.24 -0.62
CA ILE A 239 11.93 0.95 -1.30
C ILE A 239 13.13 0.16 -0.76
N LEU A 240 12.89 -0.98 -0.12
CA LEU A 240 13.94 -1.92 0.28
C LEU A 240 13.95 -3.11 -0.68
N THR A 241 14.94 -3.18 -1.57
CA THR A 241 15.21 -4.36 -2.39
C THR A 241 15.95 -5.41 -1.55
N ARG A 242 15.25 -6.23 -0.75
CA ARG A 242 15.87 -7.42 -0.15
C ARG A 242 15.78 -8.60 -1.10
N LYS A 243 16.94 -9.09 -1.57
CA LYS A 243 17.09 -10.21 -2.52
C LYS A 243 16.48 -11.57 -2.07
N ASN A 244 16.00 -11.72 -0.83
CA ASN A 244 15.66 -13.04 -0.26
C ASN A 244 14.24 -13.22 0.28
N LEU A 245 13.32 -12.28 0.05
CA LEU A 245 11.89 -12.61 0.11
C LEU A 245 11.45 -12.79 -1.33
N ARG A 246 11.29 -14.05 -1.75
CA ARG A 246 10.72 -14.38 -3.06
C ARG A 246 9.45 -13.54 -3.24
N ASN A 247 9.53 -12.56 -4.15
CA ASN A 247 8.44 -11.89 -4.83
C ASN A 247 7.70 -10.69 -4.21
N ASN A 248 8.06 -10.13 -3.05
CA ASN A 248 7.40 -8.91 -2.55
C ASN A 248 8.36 -7.73 -2.34
N LEU A 249 8.08 -6.57 -2.97
CA LEU A 249 8.69 -5.30 -2.58
C LEU A 249 8.21 -4.95 -1.17
N ILE A 250 9.15 -4.77 -0.24
CA ILE A 250 8.84 -4.30 1.11
C ILE A 250 9.17 -2.83 1.20
N PHE A 251 8.16 -2.04 1.57
CA PHE A 251 8.29 -0.64 1.90
C PHE A 251 8.53 -0.50 3.41
N SER A 252 9.50 0.35 3.79
CA SER A 252 9.73 0.68 5.19
C SER A 252 9.41 2.16 5.40
N ILE A 253 8.49 2.46 6.32
CA ILE A 253 8.25 3.82 6.81
C ILE A 253 9.25 4.14 7.92
N LYS A 254 9.90 5.30 7.82
CA LYS A 254 10.72 5.88 8.90
C LYS A 254 10.10 7.18 9.39
N LYS A 255 10.00 7.32 10.71
CA LYS A 255 9.65 8.58 11.38
C LYS A 255 10.87 9.49 11.43
N LEU A 256 10.69 10.80 11.21
CA LEU A 256 11.75 11.76 11.52
C LEU A 256 11.85 11.97 13.04
N VAL A 257 13.05 11.73 13.57
CA VAL A 257 13.47 12.14 14.90
C VAL A 257 14.43 13.31 14.71
N TYR A 258 14.13 14.45 15.34
CA TYR A 258 14.98 15.63 15.37
C TYR A 258 15.29 15.96 16.82
#